data_AF-A0A1Z2SEM6-F1
#
_entry.id   AF-A0A1Z2SEM6-F1
#
_cell.length_a   1.000
_cell.length_b   1.000
_cell.length_c   1.000
_cell.angle_alpha   90.00
_cell.angle_beta   90.00
_cell.angle_gamma   90.00
#
_symmetry.space_group_name_H-M   'P 1'
#
loop_
_entity.id
_entity.type
_entity.pdbx_description
1 polymer ?
#
loop_
_entity_poly.entity_id
_entity_poly.type
_entity_poly.pdbx_seq_one_letter_code
_entity_poly.pdbx_strand_id
1 'polypeptide(L)'
;MSETVYQQHAYRSDQVPAQPARPEKTLAQRLLSAGQRMLPWTRPTQTVSTRTAQVSPSQWQKMKETAPNKECFWNEHILEGITGNIWVRVYLVFSGLGKVMILFFTPIFIFTLLITSLITAGGFGISDWVEVLSDYFLYIILPTGIIWGQFELYNRGYWKPKLLSKLLDARKIFELNRRTGMVTLYKRGGRVRYSYPFIEFDCILATTPSQQGLVNYSLLLAHRYSGSMHGVPIGTLVTPHETVAEYYRLWNMIQQYMDVTQPLPDILLLEEARPKDPTTAAYDQQTGRDPRYWRDMSDDDYAEAITQIEAKQSQMPETGPELDIFAKA
;
A
#
# COMPACT_ATOMS: atom_id res chain seq x y z
N MET A 1 -36.68 11.04 -0.49
CA MET A 1 -35.62 11.79 0.21
C MET A 1 -34.43 10.87 0.31
N SER A 2 -33.49 10.96 -0.63
CA SER A 2 -32.25 10.17 -0.64
C SER A 2 -31.35 10.67 0.49
N GLU A 3 -31.03 9.81 1.47
CA GLU A 3 -29.91 10.07 2.38
C GLU A 3 -28.68 10.36 1.51
N THR A 4 -28.10 11.55 1.64
CA THR A 4 -26.92 11.92 0.86
C THR A 4 -25.77 11.01 1.29
N VAL A 5 -25.39 10.07 0.42
CA VAL A 5 -24.29 9.11 0.61
C VAL A 5 -22.96 9.81 0.94
N TYR A 6 -22.82 11.07 0.51
CA TYR A 6 -21.69 11.95 0.80
C TYR A 6 -22.08 13.02 1.83
N GLN A 7 -21.17 13.32 2.75
CA GLN A 7 -21.36 14.37 3.74
C GLN A 7 -21.16 15.75 3.11
N GLN A 8 -21.69 16.79 3.75
CA GLN A 8 -21.64 18.16 3.24
C GLN A 8 -20.20 18.69 3.04
N HIS A 9 -19.25 18.20 3.84
CA HIS A 9 -17.84 18.57 3.77
C HIS A 9 -16.99 17.60 2.92
N ALA A 10 -17.64 16.71 2.14
CA ALA A 10 -16.94 15.92 1.15
C ALA A 10 -16.34 16.81 0.06
N TYR A 11 -15.17 16.44 -0.46
CA TYR A 11 -14.46 17.25 -1.43
C TYR A 11 -15.18 17.23 -2.79
N ARG A 12 -15.29 18.42 -3.39
CA ARG A 12 -15.98 18.67 -4.65
C ARG A 12 -15.15 19.64 -5.48
N SER A 13 -14.62 19.20 -6.63
CA SER A 13 -13.79 20.09 -7.47
C SER A 13 -14.60 21.14 -8.23
N ASP A 14 -15.91 20.94 -8.39
CA ASP A 14 -16.83 21.91 -9.00
C ASP A 14 -17.23 23.04 -8.04
N GLN A 15 -17.10 22.82 -6.73
CA GLN A 15 -17.55 23.72 -5.67
C GLN A 15 -16.49 23.83 -4.56
N VAL A 16 -15.30 24.31 -4.91
CA VAL A 16 -14.23 24.50 -3.93
C VAL A 16 -14.51 25.74 -3.07
N PRO A 17 -14.62 25.61 -1.73
CA PRO A 17 -14.79 26.76 -0.86
C PRO A 17 -13.50 27.58 -0.80
N ALA A 18 -13.60 28.90 -0.84
CA ALA A 18 -12.46 29.81 -0.76
C ALA A 18 -11.63 29.53 0.51
N GLN A 19 -10.35 29.24 0.33
CA GLN A 19 -9.46 28.86 1.42
C GLN A 19 -8.74 30.08 2.00
N PRO A 20 -8.52 30.15 3.34
CA PRO A 20 -7.68 31.17 3.94
C PRO A 20 -6.27 31.18 3.32
N ALA A 21 -5.68 32.38 3.21
CA ALA A 21 -4.31 32.51 2.74
C ALA A 21 -3.33 31.67 3.57
N ARG A 22 -2.24 31.25 2.93
CA ARG A 22 -1.23 30.43 3.59
C ARG A 22 -0.59 31.21 4.76
N PRO A 23 -0.40 30.56 5.93
CA PRO A 23 0.35 31.18 7.01
C PRO A 23 1.81 31.40 6.58
N GLU A 24 2.42 32.48 7.07
CA GLU A 24 3.83 32.74 6.79
C GLU A 24 4.72 31.66 7.41
N LYS A 25 5.59 31.08 6.57
CA LYS A 25 6.57 30.09 7.04
C LYS A 25 7.64 30.75 7.89
N THR A 26 7.93 30.16 9.05
CA THR A 26 9.10 30.52 9.88
C THR A 26 10.41 30.18 9.16
N LEU A 27 11.52 30.78 9.60
CA LEU A 27 12.84 30.56 8.99
C LEU A 27 13.24 29.08 9.00
N ALA A 28 12.97 28.37 10.12
CA ALA A 28 13.19 26.93 10.24
C ALA A 28 12.33 26.12 9.25
N GLN A 29 11.05 26.47 9.09
CA GLN A 29 10.16 25.82 8.12
C GLN A 29 10.61 26.06 6.68
N ARG A 30 11.10 27.26 6.35
CA ARG A 30 11.65 27.56 5.02
C ARG A 30 12.85 26.68 4.71
N LEU A 31 13.80 26.56 5.65
CA LEU A 31 14.97 25.69 5.51
C LEU A 31 14.57 24.21 5.35
N LEU A 32 13.65 23.72 6.17
CA LEU A 32 13.18 22.32 6.09
C LEU A 32 12.38 22.03 4.82
N SER A 33 11.73 23.05 4.24
CA SER A 33 11.03 22.93 2.96
C SER A 33 11.91 23.19 1.74
N ALA A 34 13.20 23.48 1.93
CA ALA A 34 14.13 23.67 0.82
C ALA A 34 14.27 22.35 0.02
N GLY A 35 14.10 22.41 -1.31
CA GLY A 35 14.11 21.24 -2.17
C GLY A 35 12.79 20.44 -2.20
N GLN A 36 11.75 20.92 -1.51
CA GLN A 36 10.39 20.39 -1.63
C GLN A 36 9.61 21.16 -2.69
N ARG A 37 8.90 20.44 -3.56
CA ARG A 37 8.02 21.02 -4.58
C ARG A 37 6.57 20.81 -4.16
N MET A 38 5.79 21.88 -4.13
CA MET A 38 4.35 21.78 -3.92
C MET A 38 3.68 21.44 -5.24
N LEU A 39 2.80 20.45 -5.21
CA LEU A 39 1.97 20.08 -6.35
C LEU A 39 0.71 20.95 -6.37
N PRO A 40 0.31 21.45 -7.54
CA PRO A 40 -0.87 22.28 -7.65
C PRO A 40 -2.14 21.45 -7.40
N TRP A 41 -3.20 22.13 -6.97
CA TRP A 41 -4.54 21.57 -7.04
C TRP A 41 -5.01 21.64 -8.49
N THR A 42 -5.63 20.58 -8.98
CA THR A 42 -6.02 20.46 -10.39
C THR A 42 -7.40 19.85 -10.50
N ARG A 43 -8.13 20.18 -11.56
CA ARG A 43 -9.34 19.41 -11.91
C ARG A 43 -8.90 18.00 -12.28
N PRO A 44 -9.36 16.96 -11.56
CA PRO A 44 -8.86 15.62 -11.80
C PRO A 44 -9.19 15.15 -13.22
N THR A 45 -8.22 14.54 -13.88
CA THR A 45 -8.39 13.84 -15.16
C THR A 45 -8.53 12.34 -14.93
N GLN A 46 -8.94 11.60 -15.96
CA GLN A 46 -8.99 10.13 -15.93
C GLN A 46 -7.59 9.45 -15.99
N THR A 47 -6.52 10.23 -15.87
CA THR A 47 -5.15 9.72 -15.89
C THR A 47 -4.84 9.01 -14.57
N VAL A 48 -4.26 7.82 -14.67
CA VAL A 48 -3.91 6.96 -13.54
C VAL A 48 -2.40 6.77 -13.46
N SER A 49 -1.88 6.72 -12.24
CA SER A 49 -0.53 6.20 -11.98
C SER A 49 -0.54 4.69 -12.14
N THR A 50 0.21 4.20 -13.12
CA THR A 50 0.36 2.77 -13.42
C THR A 50 1.23 2.06 -12.39
N ARG A 51 1.97 2.83 -11.59
CA ARG A 51 2.85 2.34 -10.53
C ARG A 51 2.21 2.32 -9.15
N THR A 52 0.91 2.62 -9.07
CA THR A 52 0.15 2.59 -7.83
C THR A 52 -0.33 1.19 -7.50
N ALA A 53 0.09 0.67 -6.35
CA ALA A 53 -0.36 -0.60 -5.79
C ALA A 53 -0.50 -1.74 -6.83
N GLN A 54 0.58 -1.98 -7.60
CA GLN A 54 0.62 -2.99 -8.66
C GLN A 54 0.24 -4.37 -8.11
N VAL A 55 -0.93 -4.85 -8.50
CA VAL A 55 -1.43 -6.20 -8.24
C VAL A 55 -1.87 -6.75 -9.59
N SER A 56 -1.47 -7.96 -9.95
CA SER A 56 -1.97 -8.63 -11.16
C SER A 56 -3.34 -9.28 -10.89
N PRO A 57 -4.16 -9.55 -11.93
CA PRO A 57 -5.42 -10.27 -11.78
C PRO A 57 -5.28 -11.58 -10.98
N SER A 58 -4.24 -12.39 -11.24
CA SER A 58 -3.99 -13.63 -10.51
C SER A 58 -3.65 -13.41 -9.03
N GLN A 59 -2.82 -12.40 -8.73
CA GLN A 59 -2.47 -12.03 -7.35
C GLN A 59 -3.70 -11.53 -6.59
N TRP A 60 -4.53 -10.72 -7.25
CA TRP A 60 -5.76 -10.20 -6.71
C TRP A 60 -6.74 -11.33 -6.35
N GLN A 61 -6.90 -12.31 -7.26
CA GLN A 61 -7.72 -13.50 -7.01
C GLN A 61 -7.20 -14.29 -5.80
N LYS A 62 -5.89 -14.55 -5.73
CA LYS A 62 -5.26 -15.25 -4.61
C LYS A 62 -5.44 -14.51 -3.27
N MET A 63 -5.39 -13.18 -3.28
CA MET A 63 -5.67 -12.37 -2.09
C MET A 63 -7.11 -12.57 -1.61
N LYS A 64 -8.08 -12.64 -2.52
CA LYS A 64 -9.49 -12.91 -2.20
C LYS A 64 -9.73 -14.34 -1.71
N GLU A 65 -9.10 -15.34 -2.31
CA GLU A 65 -9.19 -16.73 -1.83
C GLU A 65 -8.62 -16.89 -0.42
N THR A 66 -7.49 -16.22 -0.14
CA THR A 66 -6.83 -16.31 1.17
C THR A 66 -7.63 -15.58 2.27
N ALA A 67 -8.33 -14.50 1.92
CA ALA A 67 -9.06 -13.68 2.88
C ALA A 67 -10.36 -13.12 2.27
N PRO A 68 -11.42 -13.93 2.12
CA PRO A 68 -12.62 -13.55 1.36
C PRO A 68 -13.39 -12.38 1.98
N ASN A 69 -13.42 -12.31 3.32
CA ASN A 69 -14.15 -11.27 4.05
C ASN A 69 -13.29 -10.01 4.31
N LYS A 70 -12.05 -9.96 3.83
CA LYS A 70 -11.19 -8.80 4.05
C LYS A 70 -11.47 -7.75 2.98
N GLU A 71 -11.92 -6.58 3.43
CA GLU A 71 -12.09 -5.43 2.55
C GLU A 71 -10.75 -4.95 1.99
N CYS A 72 -10.79 -4.40 0.78
CA CYS A 72 -9.62 -3.78 0.18
C CYS A 72 -9.21 -2.56 1.01
N PHE A 73 -7.90 -2.33 1.16
CA PHE A 73 -7.38 -1.12 1.83
C PHE A 73 -7.73 0.16 1.05
N TRP A 74 -8.08 0.03 -0.23
CA TRP A 74 -8.60 1.11 -1.06
C TRP A 74 -9.99 0.69 -1.58
N ASN A 75 -11.03 1.28 -1.02
CA ASN A 75 -12.41 0.99 -1.35
C ASN A 75 -13.19 2.28 -1.68
N GLU A 76 -14.49 2.18 -1.90
CA GLU A 76 -15.37 3.28 -2.31
C GLU A 76 -15.51 4.41 -1.26
N HIS A 77 -15.06 4.21 -0.03
CA HIS A 77 -15.24 5.16 1.07
C HIS A 77 -13.92 5.58 1.70
N ILE A 78 -12.95 4.67 1.75
CA ILE A 78 -11.71 4.81 2.49
C ILE A 78 -10.52 4.30 1.66
N LEU A 79 -9.45 5.09 1.69
CA LEU A 79 -8.10 4.69 1.30
C LEU A 79 -7.21 4.69 2.55
N GLU A 80 -6.71 3.52 2.91
CA GLU A 80 -5.86 3.28 4.08
C GLU A 80 -4.40 3.08 3.68
N GLY A 81 -3.52 3.88 4.26
CA GLY A 81 -2.09 3.60 4.25
C GLY A 81 -1.74 2.68 5.41
N ILE A 82 -1.27 1.47 5.12
CA ILE A 82 -0.88 0.49 6.13
C ILE A 82 0.62 0.23 6.03
N THR A 83 1.30 0.13 7.17
CA THR A 83 2.71 -0.29 7.21
C THR A 83 2.91 -1.52 8.08
N GLY A 84 3.75 -2.42 7.59
CA GLY A 84 4.24 -3.54 8.39
C GLY A 84 5.18 -3.06 9.48
N ASN A 85 5.07 -3.66 10.67
CA ASN A 85 6.05 -3.43 11.72
C ASN A 85 7.42 -4.00 11.30
N ILE A 86 8.54 -3.40 11.72
CA ILE A 86 9.88 -3.93 11.43
C ILE A 86 10.03 -5.38 11.92
N TRP A 87 9.37 -5.70 13.03
CA TRP A 87 9.31 -7.03 13.59
C TRP A 87 8.63 -8.06 12.69
N VAL A 88 7.70 -7.65 11.82
CA VAL A 88 7.13 -8.53 10.78
C VAL A 88 8.23 -8.96 9.83
N ARG A 89 9.06 -8.02 9.36
CA ARG A 89 10.16 -8.32 8.43
C ARG A 89 11.18 -9.25 9.07
N VAL A 90 11.56 -8.99 10.32
CA VAL A 90 12.47 -9.84 11.09
C VAL A 90 11.88 -11.25 11.24
N TYR A 91 10.61 -11.36 11.63
CA TYR A 91 9.93 -12.64 11.80
C TYR A 91 9.81 -13.42 10.48
N LEU A 92 9.51 -12.73 9.37
CA LEU A 92 9.48 -13.31 8.02
C LEU A 92 10.84 -13.89 7.62
N VAL A 93 11.94 -13.19 7.92
CA VAL A 93 13.30 -13.69 7.64
C VAL A 93 13.58 -14.97 8.43
N PHE A 94 13.29 -14.99 9.73
CA PHE A 94 13.50 -16.19 10.55
C PHE A 94 12.61 -17.37 10.13
N SER A 95 11.34 -17.11 9.79
CA SER A 95 10.46 -18.15 9.25
C SER A 95 10.95 -18.66 7.89
N GLY A 96 11.46 -17.79 7.03
CA GLY A 96 12.04 -18.16 5.74
C GLY A 96 13.28 -19.02 5.90
N LEU A 97 14.19 -18.64 6.80
CA LEU A 97 15.36 -19.43 7.15
C LEU A 97 14.96 -20.79 7.71
N GLY A 98 13.98 -20.86 8.62
CA GLY A 98 13.48 -22.12 9.16
C GLY A 98 12.94 -23.05 8.07
N LYS A 99 12.17 -22.51 7.11
CA LYS A 99 11.68 -23.26 5.95
C LYS A 99 12.82 -23.78 5.07
N VAL A 100 13.85 -22.96 4.81
CA VAL A 100 15.02 -23.40 4.01
C VAL A 100 15.82 -24.48 4.73
N MET A 101 16.02 -24.35 6.05
CA MET A 101 16.69 -25.34 6.87
C MET A 101 16.00 -26.71 6.79
N ILE A 102 14.67 -26.73 6.94
CA ILE A 102 13.89 -27.97 6.91
C ILE A 102 13.82 -28.57 5.49
N LEU A 103 13.59 -27.76 4.46
CA LEU A 103 13.36 -28.28 3.11
C LEU A 103 14.64 -28.65 2.35
N PHE A 104 15.76 -27.98 2.62
CA PHE A 104 17.00 -28.17 1.87
C PHE A 104 18.12 -28.76 2.72
N PHE A 105 18.38 -28.22 3.91
CA PHE A 105 19.50 -28.69 4.74
C PHE A 105 19.20 -30.03 5.41
N THR A 106 17.96 -30.32 5.80
CA THR A 106 17.60 -31.63 6.39
C THR A 106 17.80 -32.79 5.42
N PRO A 107 17.34 -32.76 4.15
CA PRO A 107 17.65 -33.82 3.19
C PRO A 107 19.16 -33.99 2.94
N ILE A 108 19.91 -32.89 2.84
CA ILE A 108 21.37 -32.93 2.68
C ILE A 108 22.01 -33.59 3.90
N PHE A 109 21.59 -33.23 5.11
CA PHE A 109 22.11 -33.81 6.35
C PHE A 109 21.85 -35.32 6.40
N ILE A 110 20.62 -35.76 6.12
CA ILE A 110 20.27 -37.19 6.07
C ILE A 110 21.12 -37.92 5.01
N PHE A 111 21.29 -37.32 3.83
CA PHE A 111 22.12 -37.88 2.77
C PHE A 111 23.60 -38.00 3.17
N THR A 112 24.16 -36.98 3.84
CA THR A 112 25.53 -37.05 4.36
C THR A 112 25.70 -38.12 5.41
N LEU A 113 24.73 -38.28 6.33
CA LEU A 113 24.75 -39.37 7.31
C LEU A 113 24.73 -40.75 6.65
N LEU A 114 23.90 -40.93 5.61
CA LEU A 114 23.84 -42.18 4.83
C LEU A 114 25.18 -42.48 4.14
N ILE A 115 25.82 -41.49 3.53
CA ILE A 115 27.15 -41.65 2.91
C ILE A 115 28.21 -42.01 3.95
N THR A 116 28.25 -41.32 5.08
CA THR A 116 29.23 -41.59 6.14
C THR A 116 29.06 -43.02 6.67
N SER A 117 27.82 -43.48 6.85
CA SER A 117 27.54 -44.86 7.26
C SER A 117 27.98 -45.90 6.22
N LEU A 118 27.90 -45.59 4.92
CA LEU A 118 28.40 -46.44 3.83
C LEU A 118 29.94 -46.51 3.82
N ILE A 119 30.62 -45.37 3.95
CA ILE A 119 32.09 -45.29 3.90
C ILE A 119 32.74 -46.00 5.10
N THR A 120 32.12 -45.87 6.28
CA THR A 120 32.61 -46.48 7.53
C THR A 120 32.26 -47.98 7.63
N ALA A 121 31.75 -48.60 6.56
CA ALA A 121 31.38 -50.01 6.49
C ALA A 121 30.46 -50.47 7.65
N GLY A 122 29.55 -49.60 8.11
CA GLY A 122 28.66 -49.90 9.23
C GLY A 122 29.28 -49.69 10.62
N GLY A 123 30.42 -49.00 10.73
CA GLY A 123 31.00 -48.56 12.00
C GLY A 123 30.11 -47.58 12.80
N PHE A 124 29.03 -47.08 12.18
CA PHE A 124 27.98 -46.30 12.81
C PHE A 124 26.84 -47.22 13.26
N GLY A 125 26.73 -47.46 14.56
CA GLY A 125 25.70 -48.33 15.14
C GLY A 125 24.33 -47.66 15.16
N ILE A 126 23.27 -48.46 15.33
CA ILE A 126 21.89 -47.94 15.43
C ILE A 126 21.76 -46.92 16.57
N SER A 127 22.48 -47.09 17.69
CA SER A 127 22.52 -46.13 18.79
C SER A 127 23.01 -44.75 18.34
N ASP A 128 24.07 -44.72 17.56
CA ASP A 128 24.72 -43.48 17.09
C ASP A 128 23.80 -42.76 16.10
N TRP A 129 23.08 -43.52 15.27
CA TRP A 129 22.00 -43.00 14.42
C TRP A 129 20.90 -42.34 15.23
N VAL A 130 20.41 -43.01 16.27
CA VAL A 130 19.35 -42.46 17.13
C VAL A 130 19.84 -41.19 17.83
N GLU A 131 21.05 -41.18 18.37
CA GLU A 131 21.62 -40.02 19.06
C GLU A 131 21.74 -38.80 18.13
N VAL A 132 22.39 -38.96 16.98
CA VAL A 132 22.62 -37.86 16.02
C VAL A 132 21.31 -37.33 15.45
N LEU A 133 20.35 -38.20 15.14
CA LEU A 133 19.04 -37.76 14.65
C LEU A 133 18.21 -37.10 15.76
N SER A 134 18.32 -37.56 17.01
CA SER A 134 17.62 -36.95 18.15
C SER A 134 18.15 -35.55 18.42
N ASP A 135 19.47 -35.38 18.40
CA ASP A 135 20.11 -34.07 18.54
C ASP A 135 19.73 -33.13 17.40
N TYR A 136 19.81 -33.61 16.15
CA TYR A 136 19.40 -32.81 15.00
C TYR A 136 17.92 -32.41 15.08
N PHE A 137 17.05 -33.33 15.50
CA PHE A 137 15.64 -33.02 15.70
C PHE A 137 15.44 -31.96 16.78
N LEU A 138 16.08 -32.13 17.96
CA LEU A 138 15.88 -31.25 19.12
C LEU A 138 16.44 -29.84 18.88
N TYR A 139 17.60 -29.72 18.25
CA TYR A 139 18.29 -28.44 18.10
C TYR A 139 18.02 -27.73 16.77
N ILE A 140 17.66 -28.46 15.71
CA ILE A 140 17.43 -27.89 14.38
C ILE A 140 15.97 -27.96 13.99
N ILE A 141 15.39 -29.15 13.86
CA ILE A 141 14.02 -29.32 13.32
C ILE A 141 12.98 -28.70 14.26
N LEU A 142 13.05 -29.00 15.56
CA LEU A 142 12.04 -28.57 16.52
C LEU A 142 11.97 -27.03 16.64
N PRO A 143 13.08 -26.28 16.84
CA PRO A 143 13.01 -24.82 16.95
C PRO A 143 12.61 -24.15 15.64
N THR A 144 13.15 -24.60 14.50
CA THR A 144 12.82 -24.02 13.19
C THR A 144 11.40 -24.36 12.75
N GLY A 145 10.93 -25.56 13.05
CA GLY A 145 9.57 -26.04 12.77
C GLY A 145 8.52 -25.30 13.59
N ILE A 146 8.80 -24.96 14.85
CA ILE A 146 7.92 -24.10 15.66
C ILE A 146 7.77 -22.72 15.03
N ILE A 147 8.89 -22.08 14.64
CA ILE A 147 8.86 -20.72 14.06
C ILE A 147 8.13 -20.72 12.71
N TRP A 148 8.49 -21.64 11.81
CA TRP A 148 7.86 -21.72 10.48
C TRP A 148 6.39 -22.15 10.57
N GLY A 149 6.08 -23.18 11.37
CA GLY A 149 4.72 -23.66 11.57
C GLY A 149 3.82 -22.60 12.19
N GLN A 150 4.31 -21.85 13.18
CA GLN A 150 3.56 -20.73 13.76
C GLN A 150 3.28 -19.64 12.73
N PHE A 151 4.26 -19.28 11.89
CA PHE A 151 4.06 -18.30 10.83
C PHE A 151 2.99 -18.76 9.83
N GLU A 152 3.01 -20.02 9.42
CA GLU A 152 2.02 -20.58 8.50
C GLU A 152 0.60 -20.58 9.10
N LEU A 153 0.48 -20.93 10.38
CA LEU A 153 -0.78 -20.85 11.13
C LEU A 153 -1.30 -19.41 11.26
N TYR A 154 -0.39 -18.45 11.48
CA TYR A 154 -0.72 -17.03 11.55
C TYR A 154 -1.22 -16.51 10.21
N ASN A 155 -0.50 -16.84 9.13
CA ASN A 155 -0.78 -16.39 7.77
C ASN A 155 -2.13 -16.92 7.25
N ARG A 156 -2.45 -18.19 7.55
CA ARG A 156 -3.75 -18.80 7.24
C ARG A 156 -4.87 -18.37 8.18
N GLY A 157 -4.55 -17.65 9.25
CA GLY A 157 -5.51 -17.11 10.20
C GLY A 157 -6.07 -18.11 11.20
N TYR A 158 -5.53 -19.34 11.28
CA TYR A 158 -5.98 -20.36 12.23
C TYR A 158 -5.60 -20.03 13.68
N TRP A 159 -4.45 -19.39 13.90
CA TRP A 159 -3.99 -19.06 15.26
C TRP A 159 -3.30 -17.69 15.30
N LYS A 160 -3.92 -16.74 16.02
CA LYS A 160 -3.41 -15.36 16.18
C LYS A 160 -3.28 -14.98 17.67
N PRO A 161 -2.18 -15.34 18.33
CA PRO A 161 -1.95 -14.97 19.73
C PRO A 161 -1.93 -13.46 19.91
N LYS A 162 -2.64 -12.92 20.90
CA LYS A 162 -2.75 -11.47 21.15
C LYS A 162 -1.40 -10.75 21.32
N LEU A 163 -0.39 -11.44 21.85
CA LEU A 163 0.96 -10.90 22.01
C LEU A 163 1.65 -10.74 20.66
N LEU A 164 1.54 -11.76 19.79
CA LEU A 164 2.12 -11.75 18.45
C LEU A 164 1.34 -10.82 17.53
N SER A 165 0.02 -10.73 17.64
CA SER A 165 -0.79 -9.84 16.82
C SER A 165 -0.40 -8.37 17.02
N LYS A 166 -0.14 -7.93 18.26
CA LYS A 166 0.39 -6.56 18.51
C LYS A 166 1.74 -6.26 17.84
N LEU A 167 2.55 -7.30 17.63
CA LEU A 167 3.89 -7.21 17.07
C LEU A 167 3.88 -7.41 15.55
N LEU A 168 3.01 -8.29 15.03
CA LEU A 168 2.97 -8.73 13.65
C LEU A 168 1.84 -8.08 12.84
N ASP A 169 0.80 -7.54 13.47
CA ASP A 169 -0.25 -6.85 12.74
C ASP A 169 0.27 -5.56 12.12
N ALA A 170 -0.15 -5.36 10.89
CA ALA A 170 0.11 -4.15 10.15
C ALA A 170 -0.62 -2.98 10.81
N ARG A 171 -0.01 -1.81 10.78
CA ARG A 171 -0.51 -0.61 11.46
C ARG A 171 -1.00 0.40 10.46
N LYS A 172 -2.17 0.96 10.74
CA LYS A 172 -2.73 2.08 10.00
C LYS A 172 -1.88 3.33 10.23
N ILE A 173 -1.40 3.94 9.16
CA ILE A 173 -0.65 5.20 9.16
C ILE A 173 -1.60 6.35 8.89
N PHE A 174 -2.41 6.23 7.85
CA PHE A 174 -3.35 7.27 7.45
C PHE A 174 -4.63 6.69 6.86
N GLU A 175 -5.63 7.55 6.79
CA GLU A 175 -6.93 7.30 6.17
C GLU A 175 -7.32 8.53 5.36
N LEU A 176 -7.66 8.33 4.10
CA LEU A 176 -8.35 9.31 3.27
C LEU A 176 -9.78 8.81 3.10
N ASN A 177 -10.76 9.57 3.57
CA ASN A 177 -12.14 9.13 3.55
C ASN A 177 -12.94 9.98 2.54
N ARG A 178 -13.36 9.37 1.43
CA ARG A 178 -14.10 10.02 0.34
C ARG A 178 -15.48 10.52 0.78
N ARG A 179 -16.21 9.73 1.59
CA ARG A 179 -17.56 10.09 2.05
C ARG A 179 -17.58 11.32 2.96
N THR A 180 -16.56 11.40 3.82
CA THR A 180 -16.40 12.50 4.76
C THR A 180 -15.47 13.59 4.21
N GLY A 181 -14.72 13.37 3.12
CA GLY A 181 -13.68 14.33 2.70
C GLY A 181 -12.58 14.59 3.75
N MET A 182 -12.43 13.75 4.78
CA MET A 182 -11.46 13.94 5.86
C MET A 182 -10.17 13.15 5.60
N VAL A 183 -9.06 13.71 6.05
CA VAL A 183 -7.73 13.08 6.05
C VAL A 183 -7.28 12.90 7.48
N THR A 184 -7.13 11.64 7.88
CA THR A 184 -6.76 11.27 9.26
C THR A 184 -5.37 10.67 9.28
N LEU A 185 -4.49 11.22 10.11
CA LEU A 185 -3.17 10.64 10.40
C LEU A 185 -3.21 9.93 11.75
N TYR A 186 -2.57 8.77 11.87
CA TYR A 186 -2.51 7.99 13.10
C TYR A 186 -1.11 8.02 13.74
N LYS A 187 -1.06 7.94 15.08
CA LYS A 187 0.16 7.76 15.88
C LYS A 187 0.49 6.28 16.03
N ARG A 188 1.72 6.00 16.48
CA ARG A 188 2.11 4.68 16.97
C ARG A 188 1.12 4.23 18.06
N GLY A 189 0.46 3.10 17.83
CA GLY A 189 -0.59 2.55 18.71
C GLY A 189 -2.03 2.83 18.26
N GLY A 190 -2.26 3.34 17.04
CA GLY A 190 -3.59 3.45 16.44
C GLY A 190 -4.42 4.64 16.94
N ARG A 191 -3.83 5.54 17.73
CA ARG A 191 -4.50 6.77 18.17
C ARG A 191 -4.47 7.82 17.06
N VAL A 192 -5.57 8.53 16.84
CA VAL A 192 -5.60 9.64 15.88
C VAL A 192 -4.62 10.75 16.30
N ARG A 193 -3.77 11.18 15.37
CA ARG A 193 -2.88 12.33 15.53
C ARG A 193 -3.63 13.62 15.24
N TYR A 194 -4.29 13.69 14.10
CA TYR A 194 -5.19 14.75 13.67
C TYR A 194 -6.11 14.22 12.57
N SER A 195 -7.22 14.91 12.35
CA SER A 195 -8.13 14.70 11.24
C SER A 195 -8.61 16.07 10.75
N TYR A 196 -8.37 16.39 9.48
CA TYR A 196 -8.73 17.68 8.87
C TYR A 196 -9.34 17.47 7.47
N PRO A 197 -10.11 18.43 6.95
CA PRO A 197 -10.65 18.37 5.59
C PRO A 197 -9.56 18.23 4.53
N PHE A 198 -9.79 17.42 3.50
CA PHE A 198 -8.83 17.14 2.42
C PHE A 198 -8.34 18.38 1.70
N ILE A 199 -9.24 19.33 1.44
CA ILE A 199 -8.89 20.59 0.77
C ILE A 199 -7.83 21.37 1.56
N GLU A 200 -7.77 21.25 2.89
CA GLU A 200 -6.82 21.96 3.75
C GLU A 200 -5.37 21.46 3.65
N PHE A 201 -5.12 20.38 2.90
CA PHE A 201 -3.78 19.83 2.72
C PHE A 201 -3.09 20.39 1.47
N ASP A 202 -1.79 20.69 1.60
CA ASP A 202 -0.91 20.88 0.46
C ASP A 202 -0.20 19.56 0.15
N CYS A 203 -0.20 19.17 -1.13
CA CYS A 203 0.56 18.02 -1.59
C CYS A 203 2.01 18.43 -1.88
N ILE A 204 2.96 17.78 -1.21
CA ILE A 204 4.38 18.11 -1.25
C ILE A 204 5.16 16.91 -1.78
N LEU A 205 5.90 17.14 -2.86
CA LEU A 205 6.92 16.24 -3.39
C LEU A 205 8.25 16.58 -2.72
N ALA A 206 8.68 15.73 -1.80
CA ALA A 206 9.95 15.85 -1.11
C ALA A 206 11.03 15.02 -1.80
N THR A 207 12.20 15.64 -1.97
CA THR A 207 13.39 14.97 -2.49
C THR A 207 14.22 14.44 -1.32
N THR A 208 14.45 13.13 -1.28
CA THR A 208 15.28 12.49 -0.25
C THR A 208 16.52 11.91 -0.91
N PRO A 209 17.74 12.36 -0.54
CA PRO A 209 18.95 11.75 -1.04
C PRO A 209 19.04 10.31 -0.51
N SER A 210 19.25 9.36 -1.40
CA SER A 210 19.58 7.99 -1.01
C SER A 210 21.00 7.92 -0.47
N GLN A 211 21.29 6.86 0.30
CA GLN A 211 22.63 6.56 0.80
C GLN A 211 23.67 6.36 -0.33
N GLN A 212 23.21 6.14 -1.57
CA GLN A 212 24.03 5.94 -2.76
C GLN A 212 24.11 7.20 -3.65
N GLY A 213 23.58 8.34 -3.21
CA GLY A 213 23.54 9.57 -4.01
C GLY A 213 22.44 9.63 -5.08
N LEU A 214 21.68 8.56 -5.28
CA LEU A 214 20.46 8.58 -6.10
C LEU A 214 19.39 9.45 -5.45
N VAL A 215 18.64 10.17 -6.28
CA VAL A 215 17.55 11.05 -5.87
C VAL A 215 16.28 10.22 -5.72
N ASN A 216 15.75 10.12 -4.50
CA ASN A 216 14.44 9.52 -4.27
C ASN A 216 13.39 10.60 -4.08
N TYR A 217 12.19 10.33 -4.55
CA TYR A 217 11.03 11.19 -4.34
C TYR A 217 10.09 10.55 -3.33
N SER A 218 9.42 11.38 -2.54
CA SER A 218 8.37 10.96 -1.62
C SER A 218 7.24 11.97 -1.62
N LEU A 219 6.00 11.48 -1.67
CA LEU A 219 4.81 12.30 -1.72
C LEU A 219 4.13 12.38 -0.35
N LEU A 220 3.87 13.59 0.12
CA LEU A 220 3.36 13.87 1.46
C LEU A 220 2.21 14.88 1.40
N LEU A 221 1.13 14.65 2.15
CA LEU A 221 0.11 15.68 2.40
C LEU A 221 0.44 16.39 3.71
N ALA A 222 0.74 17.68 3.63
CA ALA A 222 0.98 18.53 4.79
C ALA A 222 -0.25 19.40 5.05
N HIS A 223 -0.76 19.38 6.27
CA HIS A 223 -1.89 20.23 6.61
C HIS A 223 -1.46 21.70 6.73
N ARG A 224 -2.12 22.60 6.00
CA ARG A 224 -1.73 24.01 5.87
C ARG A 224 -1.72 24.78 7.20
N TYR A 225 -2.72 24.57 8.05
CA TYR A 225 -2.97 25.46 9.19
C TYR A 225 -2.52 24.93 10.56
N SER A 226 -2.33 23.62 10.71
CA SER A 226 -2.05 23.04 12.05
C SER A 226 -0.64 23.26 12.59
N GLY A 227 0.29 23.78 11.77
CA GLY A 227 1.71 23.84 12.11
C GLY A 227 2.37 22.47 12.33
N SER A 228 1.67 21.36 12.08
CA SER A 228 2.19 20.01 12.22
C SER A 228 3.28 19.75 11.19
N MET A 229 4.48 19.37 11.65
CA MET A 229 5.58 18.95 10.78
C MET A 229 5.41 17.53 10.23
N HIS A 230 4.38 16.80 10.68
CA HIS A 230 4.13 15.43 10.24
C HIS A 230 3.14 15.46 9.08
N GLY A 231 3.61 15.11 7.89
CA GLY A 231 2.77 14.90 6.71
C GLY A 231 2.24 13.47 6.61
N VAL A 232 1.15 13.30 5.86
CA VAL A 232 0.57 12.00 5.50
C VAL A 232 1.35 11.41 4.33
N PRO A 233 2.04 10.26 4.49
CA PRO A 233 2.94 9.72 3.46
C PRO A 233 2.17 8.94 2.38
N ILE A 234 1.49 9.67 1.50
CA ILE A 234 0.73 9.07 0.38
C ILE A 234 1.63 8.44 -0.69
N GLY A 235 2.91 8.83 -0.76
CA GLY A 235 3.88 8.21 -1.67
C GLY A 235 4.12 6.72 -1.41
N THR A 236 3.68 6.18 -0.26
CA THR A 236 3.71 4.74 0.04
C THR A 236 2.79 3.91 -0.86
N LEU A 237 1.89 4.53 -1.60
CA LEU A 237 0.98 3.88 -2.55
C LEU A 237 1.65 3.54 -3.89
N VAL A 238 2.79 4.18 -4.19
CA VAL A 238 3.55 3.98 -5.42
C VAL A 238 4.84 3.22 -5.10
N THR A 239 5.32 2.44 -6.08
CA THR A 239 6.60 1.74 -5.97
C THR A 239 7.74 2.73 -5.64
N PRO A 240 8.72 2.36 -4.80
CA PRO A 240 9.89 3.20 -4.59
C PRO A 240 10.65 3.47 -5.90
N HIS A 241 11.33 4.62 -5.98
CA HIS A 241 12.21 5.00 -7.11
C HIS A 241 11.51 5.30 -8.45
N GLU A 242 10.24 5.69 -8.41
CA GLU A 242 9.50 6.04 -9.62
C GLU A 242 9.79 7.44 -10.16
N THR A 243 9.37 7.67 -11.40
CA THR A 243 9.53 8.96 -12.09
C THR A 243 8.71 10.06 -11.42
N VAL A 244 9.13 11.32 -11.57
CA VAL A 244 8.36 12.49 -11.06
C VAL A 244 6.94 12.49 -11.63
N ALA A 245 6.77 12.16 -12.91
CA ALA A 245 5.46 12.10 -13.58
C ALA A 245 4.48 11.14 -12.88
N GLU A 246 4.96 10.00 -12.38
CA GLU A 246 4.10 9.07 -11.63
C GLU A 246 3.60 9.66 -10.31
N TYR A 247 4.37 10.51 -9.63
CA TYR A 247 3.89 11.20 -8.43
C TYR A 247 2.84 12.27 -8.76
N TYR A 248 2.93 12.92 -9.92
CA TYR A 248 1.89 13.83 -10.40
C TYR A 248 0.60 13.07 -10.72
N ARG A 249 0.71 11.92 -11.41
CA ARG A 249 -0.44 11.05 -11.71
C ARG A 249 -1.05 10.46 -10.44
N LEU A 250 -0.24 10.08 -9.45
CA LEU A 250 -0.73 9.66 -8.13
C LEU A 250 -1.51 10.79 -7.48
N TRP A 251 -0.99 12.02 -7.48
CA TRP A 251 -1.71 13.16 -6.92
C TRP A 251 -3.04 13.43 -7.68
N ASN A 252 -3.04 13.32 -9.01
CA ASN A 252 -4.27 13.38 -9.80
C ASN A 252 -5.28 12.31 -9.38
N MET A 253 -4.85 11.05 -9.24
CA MET A 253 -5.70 9.94 -8.79
C MET A 253 -6.26 10.16 -7.38
N ILE A 254 -5.46 10.70 -6.45
CA ILE A 254 -5.92 10.98 -5.09
C ILE A 254 -6.96 12.10 -5.10
N GLN A 255 -6.76 13.16 -5.89
CA GLN A 255 -7.76 14.20 -6.06
C GLN A 255 -9.05 13.64 -6.69
N GLN A 256 -8.94 12.82 -7.74
CA GLN A 256 -10.08 12.12 -8.37
C GLN A 256 -10.82 11.24 -7.35
N TYR A 257 -10.06 10.47 -6.57
CA TYR A 257 -10.60 9.57 -5.55
C TYR A 257 -11.31 10.31 -4.42
N MET A 258 -10.85 11.49 -4.03
CA MET A 258 -11.51 12.27 -2.98
C MET A 258 -12.69 13.11 -3.49
N ASP A 259 -12.73 13.40 -4.79
CA ASP A 259 -13.76 14.22 -5.41
C ASP A 259 -15.04 13.43 -5.68
N VAL A 260 -16.10 13.73 -4.93
CA VAL A 260 -17.38 13.01 -5.05
C VAL A 260 -18.13 13.31 -6.35
N THR A 261 -17.69 14.30 -7.13
CA THR A 261 -18.26 14.63 -8.45
C THR A 261 -17.65 13.84 -9.60
N GLN A 262 -16.49 13.22 -9.36
CA GLN A 262 -15.78 12.41 -10.34
C GLN A 262 -15.95 10.91 -10.03
N PRO A 263 -15.94 10.04 -11.06
CA PRO A 263 -15.88 8.60 -10.82
C PRO A 263 -14.55 8.23 -10.16
N LEU A 264 -14.54 7.11 -9.42
CA LEU A 264 -13.32 6.52 -8.86
C LEU A 264 -12.27 6.28 -9.98
N PRO A 265 -10.96 6.36 -9.66
CA PRO A 265 -9.91 6.00 -10.61
C PRO A 265 -10.11 4.59 -11.17
N ASP A 266 -9.85 4.45 -12.47
CA ASP A 266 -10.01 3.20 -13.18
C ASP A 266 -8.79 2.28 -13.04
N ILE A 267 -8.77 1.49 -11.97
CA ILE A 267 -7.72 0.52 -11.67
C ILE A 267 -8.32 -0.79 -11.16
N LEU A 268 -7.59 -1.91 -11.35
CA LEU A 268 -8.00 -3.24 -10.87
C LEU A 268 -8.40 -3.24 -9.40
N LEU A 269 -7.65 -2.53 -8.56
CA LEU A 269 -7.84 -2.51 -7.11
C LEU A 269 -9.20 -1.92 -6.68
N LEU A 270 -9.70 -0.95 -7.45
CA LEU A 270 -10.97 -0.26 -7.20
C LEU A 270 -12.15 -0.85 -7.97
N GLU A 271 -11.93 -1.83 -8.86
CA GLU A 271 -12.97 -2.36 -9.74
C GLU A 271 -14.20 -2.88 -8.97
N GLU A 272 -14.00 -3.59 -7.85
CA GLU A 272 -15.11 -4.03 -6.99
C GLU A 272 -15.83 -2.90 -6.25
N ALA A 273 -15.14 -1.78 -6.03
CA ALA A 273 -15.67 -0.61 -5.33
C ALA A 273 -16.49 0.29 -6.28
N ARG A 274 -16.19 0.27 -7.59
CA ARG A 274 -16.89 1.08 -8.61
C ARG A 274 -18.42 0.98 -8.57
N PRO A 275 -19.05 -0.21 -8.60
CA PRO A 275 -20.52 -0.31 -8.58
C PRO A 275 -21.14 0.11 -7.23
N LYS A 276 -20.35 0.25 -6.17
CA LYS A 276 -20.81 0.63 -4.83
C LYS A 276 -20.79 2.14 -4.60
N ASP A 277 -19.97 2.88 -5.34
CA ASP A 277 -19.93 4.33 -5.32
C ASP A 277 -21.01 4.89 -6.27
N PRO A 278 -21.98 5.70 -5.79
CA PRO A 278 -23.11 6.13 -6.62
C PRO A 278 -22.70 7.01 -7.81
N THR A 279 -21.72 7.90 -7.62
CA THR A 279 -21.19 8.73 -8.72
C THR A 279 -20.54 7.85 -9.79
N THR A 280 -19.73 6.89 -9.37
CA THR A 280 -19.03 5.97 -10.28
C THR A 280 -20.01 5.04 -10.99
N ALA A 281 -21.00 4.49 -10.28
CA ALA A 281 -22.00 3.62 -10.87
C ALA A 281 -22.82 4.33 -11.96
N ALA A 282 -23.21 5.59 -11.75
CA ALA A 282 -23.89 6.39 -12.75
C ALA A 282 -23.01 6.68 -13.97
N TYR A 283 -21.72 6.99 -13.76
CA TYR A 283 -20.75 7.20 -14.84
C TYR A 283 -20.49 5.92 -15.65
N ASP A 284 -20.33 4.78 -14.99
CA ASP A 284 -20.09 3.49 -15.64
C ASP A 284 -21.32 3.03 -16.44
N GLN A 285 -22.53 3.29 -15.95
CA GLN A 285 -23.77 3.03 -16.69
C GLN A 285 -23.88 3.89 -17.96
N GLN A 286 -23.46 5.16 -17.90
CA GLN A 286 -23.48 6.06 -19.05
C GLN A 286 -22.43 5.70 -20.11
N THR A 287 -21.26 5.24 -19.67
CA THR A 287 -20.14 4.89 -20.56
C THR A 287 -20.19 3.44 -21.06
N GLY A 288 -21.03 2.59 -20.47
CA GLY A 288 -21.14 1.18 -20.82
C GLY A 288 -19.92 0.36 -20.42
N ARG A 289 -19.21 0.79 -19.35
CA ARG A 289 -17.98 0.15 -18.88
C ARG A 289 -18.27 -1.21 -18.25
N ASP A 290 -17.48 -2.22 -18.62
CA ASP A 290 -17.58 -3.56 -18.04
C ASP A 290 -17.15 -3.56 -16.54
N PRO A 291 -18.01 -4.01 -15.61
CA PRO A 291 -17.69 -4.14 -14.19
C PRO A 291 -16.57 -5.14 -13.85
N ARG A 292 -16.19 -6.02 -14.78
CA ARG A 292 -15.13 -7.04 -14.60
C ARG A 292 -13.96 -6.88 -15.58
N TYR A 293 -13.84 -5.71 -16.21
CA TYR A 293 -12.85 -5.42 -17.23
C TYR A 293 -11.44 -5.88 -16.86
N TRP A 294 -10.94 -5.51 -15.68
CA TRP A 294 -9.58 -5.83 -15.24
C TRP A 294 -9.46 -7.26 -14.67
N ARG A 295 -10.45 -7.73 -13.92
CA ARG A 295 -10.39 -9.01 -13.20
C ARG A 295 -10.44 -10.25 -14.11
N ASP A 296 -11.05 -10.11 -15.28
CA ASP A 296 -11.22 -11.21 -16.23
C ASP A 296 -10.08 -11.31 -17.25
N MET A 297 -9.14 -10.35 -17.25
CA MET A 297 -7.93 -10.39 -18.06
C MET A 297 -6.92 -11.43 -17.55
N SER A 298 -6.11 -11.96 -18.48
CA SER A 298 -4.89 -12.67 -18.09
C SER A 298 -3.84 -11.69 -17.54
N ASP A 299 -2.86 -12.20 -16.79
CA ASP A 299 -1.76 -11.36 -16.28
C ASP A 299 -0.96 -10.70 -17.41
N ASP A 300 -0.83 -11.37 -18.56
CA ASP A 300 -0.15 -10.87 -19.75
C ASP A 300 -0.95 -9.74 -20.43
N ASP A 301 -2.26 -9.95 -20.63
CA ASP A 301 -3.16 -8.93 -21.21
C ASP A 301 -3.23 -7.69 -20.30
N TYR A 302 -3.24 -7.90 -18.98
CA TYR A 302 -3.21 -6.83 -18.00
C TYR A 302 -1.91 -6.02 -18.12
N ALA A 303 -0.75 -6.67 -18.21
CA ALA A 303 0.53 -5.99 -18.37
C ALA A 303 0.59 -5.19 -19.69
N GLU A 304 0.03 -5.74 -20.77
CA GLU A 304 -0.08 -5.04 -22.05
C GLU A 304 -0.99 -3.81 -21.93
N ALA A 305 -2.18 -3.95 -21.32
CA ALA A 305 -3.12 -2.85 -21.13
C ALA A 305 -2.51 -1.70 -20.31
N ILE A 306 -1.76 -2.02 -19.24
CA ILE A 306 -1.03 -1.01 -18.47
C ILE A 306 0.03 -0.32 -19.34
N THR A 307 0.78 -1.07 -20.14
CA THR A 307 1.79 -0.49 -21.06
C THR A 307 1.15 0.44 -22.09
N GLN A 308 -0.02 0.07 -22.64
CA GLN A 308 -0.77 0.92 -23.56
C GLN A 308 -1.27 2.21 -22.87
N ILE A 309 -1.69 2.12 -21.60
CA ILE A 309 -2.05 3.30 -20.79
C ILE A 309 -0.82 4.19 -20.58
N GLU A 310 0.33 3.63 -20.20
CA GLU A 310 1.57 4.39 -20.04
C GLU A 310 1.94 5.13 -21.33
N ALA A 311 1.86 4.45 -22.49
CA ALA A 311 2.16 5.04 -23.78
C ALA A 311 1.20 6.19 -24.13
N LYS A 312 -0.11 6.02 -23.92
CA LYS A 312 -1.11 7.08 -24.15
C LYS A 312 -0.89 8.27 -23.22
N GLN A 313 -0.66 8.01 -21.94
CA GLN A 313 -0.47 9.05 -20.93
C GLN A 313 0.88 9.76 -21.05
N SER A 314 1.87 9.17 -21.73
CA SER A 314 3.15 9.84 -22.00
C SER A 314 3.02 11.05 -22.92
N GLN A 315 1.94 11.09 -23.72
CA GLN A 315 1.64 12.17 -24.67
C GLN A 315 0.66 13.21 -24.10
N MET A 316 0.16 12.98 -22.88
CA MET A 316 -0.82 13.83 -22.21
C MET A 316 -0.19 14.49 -20.98
N PRO A 317 -0.69 15.66 -20.54
CA PRO A 317 -0.27 16.23 -19.26
C PRO A 317 -0.60 15.28 -18.11
N GLU A 318 0.26 15.24 -17.08
CA GLU A 318 0.11 14.33 -15.94
C GLU A 318 -1.10 14.69 -15.06
N THR A 319 -1.46 15.97 -15.03
CA THR A 319 -2.57 16.54 -14.26
C THR A 319 -3.45 17.41 -15.14
N GLY A 320 -4.72 17.56 -14.76
CA GLY A 320 -5.64 18.48 -15.42
C GLY A 320 -5.34 19.97 -15.17
N PRO A 321 -6.23 20.87 -15.61
CA PRO A 321 -6.05 22.31 -15.44
C PRO A 321 -6.01 22.70 -13.95
N GLU A 322 -5.14 23.65 -13.63
CA GLU A 322 -4.92 24.12 -12.27
C GLU A 322 -6.19 24.79 -11.69
N LEU A 323 -6.48 24.44 -10.44
CA LEU A 323 -7.56 25.02 -9.63
C LEU A 323 -6.95 25.98 -8.63
N ASP A 324 -7.28 27.27 -8.76
CA ASP A 324 -6.96 28.23 -7.72
C ASP A 324 -7.94 28.11 -6.56
N ILE A 325 -7.51 27.38 -5.53
CA ILE A 325 -8.28 27.17 -4.29
C ILE A 325 -8.30 28.40 -3.37
N PHE A 326 -7.53 29.44 -3.70
CA PHE A 326 -7.45 30.70 -2.96
C PHE A 326 -8.17 31.85 -3.66
N ALA A 327 -8.54 31.67 -4.94
CA ALA A 327 -9.39 32.62 -5.65
C ALA A 327 -10.68 32.84 -4.86
N LYS A 328 -11.06 34.10 -4.67
CA LYS A 328 -12.37 34.43 -4.09
C LYS A 328 -13.46 33.91 -5.02
N ALA A 329 -14.42 33.17 -4.47
CA ALA A 329 -15.60 32.68 -5.18
C ALA A 329 -16.40 33.83 -5.79
#